data_AF-A0A8H4XG61-F1
#
_entry.id   AF-A0A8H4XG61-F1
#
_cell.length_a   1.000
_cell.length_b   1.000
_cell.length_c   1.000
_cell.angle_alpha   90.00
_cell.angle_beta   90.00
_cell.angle_gamma   90.00
#
_symmetry.space_group_name_H-M   'P 1'
#
loop_
_entity.id
_entity.type
_entity.pdbx_description
1 polymer ?
#
loop_
_entity_poly.entity_id
_entity_poly.type
_entity_poly.pdbx_seq_one_letter_code
_entity_poly.pdbx_strand_id
1 'polypeptide(L)'
;MIDTDNLRTASLYINNQLLSRGLLRDGQVIDFARSATGDDNAAATMGRIVSVLNDLILRRDRDAEQRESLSTAMRTLRAENLKHTNDIVRLADKHTEAKRKLEIAEASETALKTQMKSADAAIRGLKEEVSRTKGLVAQARAACATDVRLVPLRGRLLLSGLGSRRRQTSYGS
;
A
#
# COMPACT_ATOMS: atom_id res chain seq x y z
N MET A 1 -32.71 9.61 -73.67
CA MET A 1 -31.32 9.82 -74.15
C MET A 1 -30.49 10.06 -72.89
N ILE A 2 -29.63 9.13 -72.48
CA ILE A 2 -28.77 9.37 -71.31
C ILE A 2 -27.72 10.38 -71.76
N ASP A 3 -27.65 11.54 -71.13
CA ASP A 3 -26.71 12.60 -71.50
C ASP A 3 -25.28 12.07 -71.42
N THR A 4 -24.63 11.99 -72.58
CA THR A 4 -23.26 11.49 -72.74
C THR A 4 -22.25 12.35 -71.96
N ASP A 5 -22.55 13.64 -71.79
CA ASP A 5 -21.74 14.57 -70.99
C ASP A 5 -21.84 14.30 -69.48
N ASN A 6 -23.01 13.83 -69.01
CA ASN A 6 -23.20 13.42 -67.62
C ASN A 6 -22.40 12.14 -67.32
N LEU A 7 -22.38 11.18 -68.26
CA LEU A 7 -21.59 9.95 -68.14
C LEU A 7 -20.08 10.22 -68.16
N ARG A 8 -19.62 11.15 -69.00
CA ARG A 8 -18.20 11.54 -69.07
C ARG A 8 -17.75 12.21 -67.77
N THR A 9 -18.58 13.10 -67.23
CA THR A 9 -18.33 13.76 -65.93
C THR A 9 -18.29 12.75 -64.79
N ALA A 10 -19.24 11.81 -64.75
CA ALA A 10 -19.26 10.74 -63.76
C ALA A 10 -18.04 9.81 -63.85
N SER A 11 -17.60 9.46 -65.07
CA SER A 11 -16.38 8.68 -65.30
C SER A 11 -15.14 9.38 -64.75
N LEU A 12 -14.99 10.68 -64.99
CA LEU A 12 -13.88 11.47 -64.47
C LEU A 12 -13.89 11.53 -62.93
N TYR A 13 -15.07 11.73 -62.33
CA TYR A 13 -15.24 11.73 -60.88
C TYR A 13 -14.83 10.38 -60.25
N ILE A 14 -15.28 9.26 -60.82
CA ILE A 14 -14.93 7.92 -60.34
C ILE A 14 -13.42 7.68 -60.45
N ASN A 15 -12.80 8.06 -61.57
CA ASN A 15 -11.36 7.91 -61.73
C ASN A 15 -10.56 8.72 -60.69
N ASN A 16 -10.97 9.95 -60.38
CA ASN A 16 -10.35 10.75 -59.31
C ASN A 16 -10.51 10.09 -57.93
N GLN A 17 -11.67 9.46 -57.70
CA GLN A 17 -11.96 8.74 -56.45
C GLN A 17 -11.12 7.46 -56.30
N LEU A 18 -10.87 6.76 -57.40
CA LEU A 18 -10.00 5.58 -57.44
C LEU A 18 -8.52 5.96 -57.32
N LEU A 19 -8.10 7.06 -57.97
CA LEU A 19 -6.75 7.59 -57.91
C LEU A 19 -6.37 8.04 -56.49
N SER A 20 -7.24 8.83 -55.84
CA SER A 20 -7.03 9.29 -54.45
C SER A 20 -6.92 8.14 -53.44
N ARG A 21 -7.45 6.96 -53.77
CA ARG A 21 -7.35 5.74 -52.95
C ARG A 21 -6.20 4.82 -53.36
N GLY A 22 -5.44 5.18 -54.39
CA GLY A 22 -4.35 4.37 -54.93
C GLY A 22 -4.83 3.04 -55.52
N LEU A 23 -6.01 3.03 -56.16
CA LEU A 23 -6.59 1.84 -56.82
C LEU A 23 -6.33 1.83 -58.33
N LEU A 24 -5.90 2.94 -58.91
CA LEU A 24 -5.43 2.99 -60.30
C LEU A 24 -3.92 2.75 -60.32
N ARG A 25 -3.50 1.73 -61.09
CA ARG A 25 -2.08 1.47 -61.38
C ARG A 25 -1.70 2.39 -62.56
N ASP A 26 -0.60 3.13 -62.39
CA ASP A 26 0.02 3.96 -63.45
C ASP A 26 -0.82 5.13 -63.99
N GLY A 27 -1.86 5.58 -63.26
CA GLY A 27 -2.67 6.74 -63.64
C GLY A 27 -3.56 6.51 -64.88
N GLN A 28 -3.69 5.26 -65.33
CA GLN A 28 -4.56 4.91 -66.45
C GLN A 28 -6.02 5.03 -66.04
N VAL A 29 -6.72 6.00 -66.60
CA VAL A 29 -8.15 6.21 -66.40
C VAL A 29 -8.95 5.09 -67.06
N ILE A 30 -10.01 4.65 -66.38
CA ILE A 30 -10.97 3.70 -66.91
C ILE A 30 -12.08 4.50 -67.59
N ASP A 31 -12.32 4.24 -68.88
CA ASP A 31 -13.44 4.85 -69.58
C ASP A 31 -14.73 4.12 -69.26
N PHE A 32 -15.53 4.68 -68.34
CA PHE A 32 -16.84 4.15 -67.98
C PHE A 32 -17.97 4.62 -68.91
N ALA A 33 -17.72 5.60 -69.78
CA ALA A 33 -18.75 6.19 -70.63
C ALA A 33 -18.93 5.41 -71.95
N ARG A 34 -17.88 4.72 -72.42
CA ARG A 34 -17.91 3.94 -73.67
C ARG A 34 -18.13 2.45 -73.38
N SER A 35 -19.39 2.06 -73.21
CA SER A 35 -19.78 0.66 -73.05
C SER A 35 -19.56 -0.13 -74.34
N ALA A 36 -18.50 -0.94 -74.36
CA ALA A 36 -18.35 -2.26 -75.00
C ALA A 36 -19.12 -2.62 -76.29
N THR A 37 -19.45 -1.69 -77.18
CA THR A 37 -19.96 -2.02 -78.51
C THR A 37 -18.79 -2.39 -79.43
N GLY A 38 -18.37 -3.65 -79.36
CA GLY A 38 -17.67 -4.37 -80.43
C GLY A 38 -16.16 -4.19 -80.58
N ASP A 39 -15.46 -3.65 -79.59
CA ASP A 39 -14.02 -3.30 -79.69
C ASP A 39 -13.17 -4.18 -78.76
N ASP A 40 -12.00 -4.65 -79.22
CA ASP A 40 -11.00 -5.42 -78.43
C ASP A 40 -10.65 -4.73 -77.09
N ASN A 41 -10.86 -3.43 -76.99
CA ASN A 41 -10.61 -2.61 -75.81
C ASN A 41 -11.65 -2.79 -74.68
N ALA A 42 -12.80 -3.40 -74.95
CA ALA A 42 -13.84 -3.66 -73.95
C ALA A 42 -13.38 -4.69 -72.91
N ALA A 43 -12.74 -5.78 -73.36
CA ALA A 43 -12.21 -6.81 -72.47
C ALA A 43 -11.09 -6.27 -71.57
N ALA A 44 -10.21 -5.43 -72.11
CA ALA A 44 -9.14 -4.77 -71.34
C ALA A 44 -9.68 -3.78 -70.29
N THR A 45 -10.76 -3.05 -70.63
CA THR A 45 -11.42 -2.12 -69.69
C THR A 45 -12.13 -2.89 -68.58
N MET A 46 -12.82 -3.99 -68.92
CA MET A 46 -13.48 -4.86 -67.95
C MET A 46 -12.49 -5.55 -67.02
N GLY A 47 -11.34 -6.00 -67.53
CA GLY A 47 -10.24 -6.54 -66.71
C GLY A 47 -9.71 -5.54 -65.68
N ARG A 48 -9.58 -4.26 -66.05
CA ARG A 48 -9.19 -3.18 -65.13
C ARG A 48 -10.24 -2.93 -64.05
N ILE A 49 -11.52 -2.91 -64.42
CA ILE A 49 -12.63 -2.78 -63.46
C ILE A 49 -12.62 -3.95 -62.47
N VAL A 50 -12.46 -5.19 -62.95
CA VAL A 50 -12.38 -6.38 -62.09
C VAL A 50 -11.19 -6.30 -61.14
N SER A 51 -10.02 -5.84 -61.59
CA SER A 51 -8.86 -5.64 -60.70
C SER A 51 -9.14 -4.60 -59.61
N VAL A 52 -9.78 -3.48 -59.94
CA VAL A 52 -10.16 -2.45 -58.96
C VAL A 52 -11.16 -3.00 -57.95
N LEU A 53 -12.16 -3.74 -58.42
CA LEU A 53 -13.16 -4.39 -57.55
C LEU A 53 -12.50 -5.40 -56.60
N ASN A 54 -11.57 -6.22 -57.10
CA ASN A 54 -10.82 -7.16 -56.28
C ASN A 54 -9.99 -6.42 -55.22
N ASP A 55 -9.28 -5.35 -55.59
CA ASP A 55 -8.48 -4.56 -54.65
C ASP A 55 -9.37 -3.87 -53.58
N LEU A 56 -10.59 -3.45 -53.95
CA LEU A 56 -11.59 -2.92 -53.01
C LEU A 56 -12.12 -3.97 -52.04
N ILE A 57 -12.42 -5.17 -52.53
CA ILE A 57 -12.88 -6.30 -51.69
C ILE A 57 -11.79 -6.66 -50.69
N LEU A 58 -10.56 -6.88 -51.15
CA LEU A 58 -9.43 -7.22 -50.28
C LEU A 58 -9.08 -6.13 -49.26
N ARG A 59 -9.29 -4.86 -49.58
CA ARG A 59 -9.13 -3.77 -48.61
C ARG A 59 -10.26 -3.77 -47.59
N ARG A 60 -11.51 -3.93 -48.03
CA ARG A 60 -12.68 -3.99 -47.16
C ARG A 60 -12.59 -5.15 -46.17
N ASP A 61 -12.15 -6.31 -46.63
CA ASP A 61 -12.01 -7.50 -45.79
C ASP A 61 -10.94 -7.29 -44.72
N ARG A 62 -9.77 -6.75 -45.11
CA ARG A 62 -8.72 -6.36 -44.15
C ARG A 62 -9.19 -5.32 -43.14
N ASP A 63 -9.90 -4.29 -43.59
CA ASP A 63 -10.45 -3.25 -42.71
C ASP A 63 -11.49 -3.84 -41.74
N ALA A 64 -12.28 -4.83 -42.17
CA ALA A 64 -13.24 -5.53 -41.31
C ALA A 64 -12.53 -6.36 -40.23
N GLU A 65 -11.50 -7.13 -40.60
CA GLU A 65 -10.67 -7.90 -39.65
C GLU A 65 -9.94 -6.98 -38.65
N GLN A 66 -9.41 -5.85 -39.11
CA GLN A 66 -8.77 -4.85 -38.23
C GLN A 66 -9.78 -4.22 -37.26
N ARG A 67 -10.99 -3.94 -37.70
CA ARG A 67 -12.05 -3.42 -36.82
C ARG A 67 -12.48 -4.45 -35.79
N GLU A 68 -12.57 -5.72 -36.17
CA GLU A 68 -12.93 -6.80 -35.24
C GLU A 68 -11.83 -7.04 -34.19
N SER A 69 -10.57 -7.10 -34.61
CA SER A 69 -9.41 -7.23 -33.71
C SER A 69 -9.28 -6.04 -32.77
N LEU A 70 -9.52 -4.81 -33.25
CA LEU A 70 -9.55 -3.62 -32.40
C LEU A 70 -10.72 -3.65 -31.41
N SER A 71 -11.90 -4.07 -31.85
CA SER A 71 -13.09 -4.21 -30.99
C SER A 71 -12.85 -5.22 -29.87
N THR A 72 -12.24 -6.37 -30.18
CA THR A 72 -11.87 -7.38 -29.18
C THR A 72 -10.81 -6.85 -28.22
N ALA A 73 -9.73 -6.22 -28.71
CA ALA A 73 -8.71 -5.61 -27.87
C ALA A 73 -9.31 -4.55 -26.91
N MET A 74 -10.22 -3.69 -27.40
CA MET A 74 -10.90 -2.70 -26.58
C MET A 74 -11.79 -3.33 -25.49
N ARG A 75 -12.44 -4.46 -25.77
CA ARG A 75 -13.23 -5.19 -24.76
C ARG A 75 -12.32 -5.78 -23.67
N THR A 76 -11.20 -6.40 -24.08
CA THR A 76 -10.19 -6.93 -23.16
C THR A 76 -9.62 -5.84 -22.27
N LEU A 77 -9.17 -4.72 -22.86
CA LEU A 77 -8.63 -3.59 -22.10
C LEU A 77 -9.65 -3.02 -21.10
N ARG A 78 -10.94 -2.93 -21.47
CA ARG A 78 -11.98 -2.49 -20.53
C ARG A 78 -12.16 -3.48 -19.38
N ALA A 79 -12.16 -4.79 -19.65
CA ALA A 79 -12.26 -5.81 -18.62
C ALA A 79 -11.05 -5.79 -17.66
N GLU A 80 -9.84 -5.63 -18.19
CA GLU A 80 -8.62 -5.49 -17.40
C GLU A 80 -8.62 -4.22 -16.56
N ASN A 81 -9.05 -3.08 -17.13
CA ASN A 81 -9.12 -1.82 -16.41
C ASN A 81 -10.11 -1.89 -15.22
N LEU A 82 -11.25 -2.55 -15.40
CA LEU A 82 -12.20 -2.83 -14.32
C LEU A 82 -11.58 -3.73 -13.25
N LYS A 83 -10.85 -4.78 -13.65
CA LYS A 83 -10.15 -5.66 -12.71
C LYS A 83 -9.10 -4.88 -11.90
N HIS A 84 -8.26 -4.10 -12.56
CA HIS A 84 -7.24 -3.27 -11.90
C HIS A 84 -7.85 -2.25 -10.95
N THR A 85 -8.96 -1.62 -11.33
CA THR A 85 -9.69 -0.68 -10.45
C THR A 85 -10.16 -1.37 -9.17
N ASN A 86 -10.74 -2.58 -9.29
CA ASN A 86 -11.17 -3.36 -8.13
C ASN A 86 -9.98 -3.78 -7.25
N ASP A 87 -8.86 -4.19 -7.86
CA ASP A 87 -7.67 -4.58 -7.13
C ASP A 87 -7.04 -3.39 -6.40
N ILE A 88 -7.04 -2.20 -6.99
CA ILE A 88 -6.59 -0.96 -6.35
C ILE A 88 -7.43 -0.67 -5.11
N VAL A 89 -8.77 -0.75 -5.20
CA VAL A 89 -9.66 -0.53 -4.05
C VAL A 89 -9.37 -1.54 -2.95
N ARG A 90 -9.27 -2.83 -3.27
CA ARG A 90 -8.95 -3.88 -2.29
C ARG A 90 -7.59 -3.68 -1.63
N LEU A 91 -6.58 -3.27 -2.39
CA LEU A 91 -5.25 -2.99 -1.86
C LEU A 91 -5.24 -1.73 -0.97
N ALA A 92 -6.01 -0.70 -1.34
CA ALA A 92 -6.19 0.49 -0.52
C ALA A 92 -6.84 0.14 0.83
N ASP A 93 -7.91 -0.66 0.84
CA ASP A 93 -8.57 -1.11 2.06
C ASP A 93 -7.60 -1.89 2.97
N LYS A 94 -6.88 -2.87 2.41
CA LYS A 94 -5.85 -3.64 3.14
C LYS A 94 -4.75 -2.75 3.71
N HIS A 95 -4.32 -1.74 2.94
CA HIS A 95 -3.32 -0.79 3.40
C HIS A 95 -3.84 0.07 4.57
N THR A 96 -5.07 0.56 4.50
CA THR A 96 -5.67 1.33 5.61
C THR A 96 -5.83 0.48 6.87
N GLU A 97 -6.21 -0.79 6.73
CA GLU A 97 -6.33 -1.72 7.85
C GLU A 97 -4.96 -2.03 8.47
N ALA A 98 -3.95 -2.32 7.64
CA ALA A 98 -2.58 -2.57 8.10
C ALA A 98 -2.01 -1.34 8.83
N LYS A 99 -2.25 -0.14 8.30
CA LYS A 99 -1.84 1.12 8.93
C LYS A 99 -2.48 1.30 10.31
N ARG A 100 -3.78 1.03 10.46
CA ARG A 100 -4.46 1.07 11.76
C ARG A 100 -3.86 0.06 12.75
N LYS A 101 -3.55 -1.16 12.31
CA LYS A 101 -2.92 -2.18 13.17
C LYS A 101 -1.52 -1.74 13.62
N LEU A 102 -0.76 -1.11 12.73
CA LEU A 102 0.56 -0.57 13.04
C LEU A 102 0.46 0.54 14.09
N GLU A 103 -0.44 1.51 13.92
CA GLU A 103 -0.64 2.61 14.89
C GLU A 103 -1.02 2.08 16.28
N ILE A 104 -1.88 1.04 16.35
CA ILE A 104 -2.22 0.38 17.63
C ILE A 104 -1.01 -0.32 18.24
N ALA A 105 -0.23 -1.03 17.43
CA ALA A 105 0.96 -1.73 17.89
C ALA A 105 2.01 -0.74 18.43
N GLU A 106 2.27 0.36 17.72
CA GLU A 106 3.20 1.42 18.14
C GLU A 106 2.72 2.11 19.43
N ALA A 107 1.43 2.40 19.54
CA ALA A 107 0.85 2.93 20.78
C ALA A 107 1.01 1.95 21.96
N SER A 108 0.80 0.65 21.72
CA SER A 108 1.00 -0.38 22.76
C SER A 108 2.47 -0.53 23.15
N GLU A 109 3.40 -0.45 22.19
CA GLU A 109 4.84 -0.54 22.42
C GLU A 109 5.33 0.64 23.28
N THR A 110 4.88 1.85 22.94
CA THR A 110 5.23 3.05 23.71
C THR A 110 4.69 2.98 25.15
N ALA A 111 3.45 2.50 25.33
CA ALA A 111 2.88 2.28 26.67
C ALA A 111 3.62 1.20 27.47
N LEU A 112 4.00 0.09 26.85
CA LEU A 112 4.79 -0.96 27.51
C LEU A 112 6.19 -0.47 27.88
N LYS A 113 6.83 0.34 27.02
CA LYS A 113 8.14 0.95 27.33
C LYS A 113 8.07 1.90 28.52
N THR A 114 7.00 2.70 28.66
CA THR A 114 6.84 3.58 29.83
C THR A 114 6.56 2.78 31.10
N GLN A 115 5.73 1.75 31.03
CA GLN A 115 5.49 0.84 32.15
C GLN A 115 6.78 0.14 32.59
N MET A 116 7.61 -0.34 31.67
CA MET A 116 8.89 -0.98 31.96
C MET A 116 9.82 -0.02 32.71
N LYS A 117 9.97 1.22 32.24
CA LYS A 117 10.77 2.25 32.92
C LYS A 117 10.26 2.57 34.33
N SER A 118 8.94 2.62 34.50
CA SER A 118 8.31 2.83 35.81
C SER A 118 8.58 1.66 36.76
N ALA A 119 8.47 0.42 36.26
CA ALA A 119 8.76 -0.78 37.03
C ALA A 119 10.24 -0.84 37.44
N ASP A 120 11.17 -0.51 36.53
CA ASP A 120 12.60 -0.42 36.83
C ASP A 120 12.90 0.62 37.92
N ALA A 121 12.24 1.78 37.87
CA ALA A 121 12.38 2.81 38.92
C ALA A 121 11.83 2.31 40.27
N ALA A 122 10.68 1.64 40.28
CA ALA A 122 10.11 1.05 41.49
C ALA A 122 11.03 -0.03 42.09
N ILE A 123 11.63 -0.90 41.26
CA ILE A 123 12.59 -1.91 41.69
C ILE A 123 13.81 -1.26 42.35
N ARG A 124 14.34 -0.16 41.77
CA ARG A 124 15.45 0.59 42.36
C ARG A 124 15.08 1.17 43.73
N GLY A 125 13.92 1.82 43.83
CA GLY A 125 13.43 2.36 45.10
C GLY A 125 13.25 1.28 46.17
N LEU A 126 12.65 0.13 45.81
CA LEU A 126 12.50 -1.01 46.73
C LEU A 126 13.85 -1.58 47.19
N LYS A 127 14.85 -1.65 46.30
CA LYS A 127 16.20 -2.10 46.69
C LYS A 127 16.84 -1.16 47.71
N GLU A 128 16.64 0.15 47.56
CA GLU A 128 17.12 1.15 48.53
C GLU A 128 16.36 1.06 49.87
N GLU A 129 15.05 0.84 49.86
CA GLU A 129 14.30 0.63 51.11
C GLU A 129 14.74 -0.66 51.82
N VAL A 130 15.00 -1.73 51.07
CA VAL A 130 15.53 -2.98 51.63
C VAL A 130 16.92 -2.75 52.26
N SER A 131 17.79 -1.94 51.65
CA SER A 131 19.11 -1.65 52.23
C SER A 131 18.99 -0.78 53.49
N ARG A 132 18.13 0.25 53.49
CA ARG A 132 17.82 1.09 54.66
C ARG A 132 17.28 0.27 55.83
N THR A 133 16.26 -0.55 55.58
CA THR A 133 15.63 -1.39 56.60
C THR A 133 16.59 -2.41 57.19
N LYS A 134 17.45 -3.03 56.37
CA LYS A 134 18.55 -3.88 56.86
C LYS A 134 19.48 -3.12 57.82
N GLY A 135 19.84 -1.88 57.47
CA GLY A 135 20.63 -1.00 58.33
C GLY A 135 19.95 -0.72 59.67
N LEU A 136 18.66 -0.35 59.65
CA LEU A 136 17.88 -0.10 60.86
C LEU A 136 17.76 -1.34 61.75
N VAL A 137 17.54 -2.52 61.17
CA VAL A 137 17.50 -3.78 61.91
C VAL A 137 18.85 -4.09 62.57
N ALA A 138 19.96 -3.86 61.86
CA ALA A 138 21.30 -4.04 62.43
C ALA A 138 21.56 -3.08 63.60
N GLN A 139 21.17 -1.80 63.46
CA GLN A 139 21.27 -0.81 64.54
C GLN A 139 20.42 -1.18 65.75
N ALA A 140 19.16 -1.59 65.55
CA ALA A 140 18.27 -2.00 66.63
C ALA A 140 18.82 -3.23 67.38
N ARG A 141 19.38 -4.21 66.66
CA ARG A 141 20.06 -5.37 67.27
C ARG A 141 21.27 -4.95 68.10
N ALA A 142 22.09 -4.03 67.60
CA ALA A 142 23.27 -3.53 68.33
C ALA A 142 22.88 -2.73 69.59
N ALA A 143 21.84 -1.89 69.50
CA ALA A 143 21.30 -1.15 70.63
C ALA A 143 20.77 -2.10 71.72
N CYS A 144 19.93 -3.07 71.34
CA CYS A 144 19.42 -4.10 72.26
C CYS A 144 20.55 -4.88 72.94
N ALA A 145 21.58 -5.30 72.19
CA ALA A 145 22.73 -5.99 72.76
C ALA A 145 23.53 -5.12 73.75
N THR A 146 23.55 -3.80 73.55
CA THR A 146 24.20 -2.84 74.46
C THR A 146 23.39 -2.68 75.74
N ASP A 147 22.07 -2.52 75.61
CA ASP A 147 21.17 -2.41 76.76
C ASP A 147 21.23 -3.65 77.65
N VAL A 148 21.22 -4.86 77.06
CA VAL A 148 21.34 -6.12 77.80
C VAL A 148 22.64 -6.18 78.62
N ARG A 149 23.74 -5.61 78.13
CA ARG A 149 25.02 -5.53 78.87
C ARG A 149 24.98 -4.48 79.99
N LEU A 150 24.26 -3.38 79.80
CA LEU A 150 24.14 -2.29 80.77
C LEU A 150 23.16 -2.61 81.91
N VAL A 151 22.13 -3.42 81.67
CA VAL A 151 21.14 -3.83 82.69
C VAL A 151 21.79 -4.39 83.97
N PRO A 152 22.71 -5.38 83.94
CA PRO A 152 23.33 -5.90 85.15
C PRO A 152 24.25 -4.87 85.83
N LEU A 153 24.89 -3.97 85.07
CA LEU A 153 25.71 -2.89 85.64
C LEU A 153 24.84 -1.87 86.37
N ARG A 154 23.72 -1.45 85.75
CA ARG A 154 22.70 -0.59 86.36
C ARG A 154 22.12 -1.25 87.61
N GLY A 155 21.79 -2.54 87.56
CA GLY A 155 21.30 -3.30 88.70
C GLY A 155 22.30 -3.34 89.87
N ARG A 156 23.58 -3.58 89.60
CA ARG A 156 24.64 -3.52 90.63
C ARG A 156 24.78 -2.14 91.24
N LEU A 157 24.70 -1.08 90.44
CA LEU A 157 24.79 0.31 90.89
C LEU A 157 23.61 0.69 91.81
N LEU A 158 22.40 0.23 91.47
CA LEU A 158 21.21 0.46 92.29
C LEU A 158 21.28 -0.29 93.62
N LEU A 159 21.74 -1.55 93.60
CA LEU A 159 21.94 -2.35 94.81
C LEU A 159 23.00 -1.75 95.74
N SER A 160 24.12 -1.27 95.21
CA SER A 160 25.15 -0.62 96.01
C SER A 160 24.64 0.70 96.62
N GLY A 161 23.90 1.51 95.84
CA GLY A 161 23.24 2.72 96.35
C GLY A 161 22.23 2.45 97.46
N LEU A 162 21.39 1.42 97.32
CA LEU A 162 20.46 0.98 98.37
C LEU A 162 21.17 0.47 99.62
N GLY A 163 22.29 -0.23 99.47
CA GLY A 163 23.14 -0.68 100.58
C GLY A 163 23.81 0.47 101.34
N SER A 164 24.20 1.55 100.64
CA SER A 164 24.71 2.77 101.26
C SER A 164 23.61 3.56 101.98
N ARG A 165 22.41 3.63 101.40
CA ARG A 165 21.26 4.32 102.00
C ARG A 165 20.72 3.60 103.24
N ARG A 166 20.65 2.27 103.23
CA ARG A 166 20.31 1.45 104.41
C ARG A 166 21.31 1.62 105.55
N ARG A 167 22.61 1.73 105.23
CA ARG A 167 23.64 2.02 106.23
C ARG A 167 23.46 3.41 106.83
N GLN A 168 23.19 4.44 106.04
CA GLN A 168 22.91 5.78 106.55
C GLN A 168 21.66 5.85 107.44
N THR A 169 20.57 5.14 107.09
CA THR A 169 19.36 5.05 107.94
C THR A 169 19.55 4.19 109.19
N SER A 170 20.56 3.31 109.23
CA SER A 170 20.93 2.52 110.41
C SER A 170 21.82 3.28 111.39
N TYR A 171 22.43 4.40 110.96
CA TYR A 171 23.27 5.28 111.79
C TYR A 171 22.55 6.60 112.17
N GLY A 172 21.32 6.81 111.70
CA GLY A 172 20.45 7.92 112.09
C GLY A 172 19.14 7.37 112.67
N SER A 173 19.21 6.86 113.90
CA SER A 173 18.08 6.81 114.84
C SER A 173 18.07 8.09 115.67
#